data_AF-S6VWD5-F1
#
_entry.id   AF-S6VWD5-F1
#
_cell.length_a   1.000
_cell.length_b   1.000
_cell.length_c   1.000
_cell.angle_alpha   90.00
_cell.angle_beta   90.00
_cell.angle_gamma   90.00
#
_symmetry.space_group_name_H-M   'P 1'
#
loop_
_entity.id
_entity.type
_entity.pdbx_description
1 polymer ?
#
loop_
_entity_poly.entity_id
_entity_poly.type
_entity_poly.pdbx_seq_one_letter_code
_entity_poly.pdbx_strand_id
1 'polypeptide(L)'
;FLPPHPGAVAAASQLGADLGRVLMLGIPIVAVLCMIGYFVAGRMTRKTYPMTDDIRAEVYGPHVTNEDLEAWARNDYSGVREATETKTLGAEETASSLASKLPPAPAPGFGLIIALILLPIVLILMGTLATTLLPATSTLRAVLTVLGAPLVALLIDTLLCA
;
A
#
# COMPACT_ATOMS: atom_id res chain seq x y z
N PHE A 1 -27.13 -1.10 -0.31
CA PHE A 1 -26.22 -1.52 0.77
C PHE A 1 -24.95 -2.05 0.16
N LEU A 2 -23.91 -1.21 0.01
CA LEU A 2 -22.59 -1.72 -0.33
C LEU A 2 -22.01 -2.32 0.96
N PRO A 3 -21.67 -3.61 0.99
CA PRO A 3 -21.17 -4.24 2.19
C PRO A 3 -19.84 -3.58 2.59
N PRO A 4 -19.72 -3.04 3.81
CA PRO A 4 -18.40 -2.74 4.36
C PRO A 4 -17.65 -4.06 4.45
N HIS A 5 -16.33 -4.04 4.25
CA HIS A 5 -15.54 -5.26 4.09
C HIS A 5 -15.89 -6.29 5.19
N PRO A 6 -16.10 -7.58 4.84
CA PRO A 6 -16.67 -8.57 5.76
C PRO A 6 -15.92 -8.70 7.09
N GLY A 7 -14.62 -8.43 7.11
CA GLY A 7 -13.78 -8.58 8.31
C GLY A 7 -14.14 -7.63 9.46
N ALA A 8 -14.23 -6.31 9.20
CA ALA A 8 -14.49 -5.32 10.25
C ALA A 8 -15.93 -5.43 10.76
N VAL A 9 -16.87 -5.74 9.87
CA VAL A 9 -18.28 -5.90 10.22
C VAL A 9 -18.48 -7.18 11.04
N ALA A 10 -17.79 -8.27 10.67
CA ALA A 10 -17.83 -9.52 11.44
C ALA A 10 -17.23 -9.35 12.84
N ALA A 11 -16.10 -8.66 12.98
CA ALA A 11 -15.49 -8.38 14.28
C ALA A 11 -16.40 -7.51 15.18
N ALA A 12 -17.03 -6.47 14.62
CA ALA A 12 -17.99 -5.65 15.35
C ALA A 12 -19.23 -6.45 15.82
N SER A 13 -19.73 -7.36 14.97
CA SER A 13 -20.84 -8.26 15.30
C SER A 13 -20.48 -9.26 16.41
N GLN A 14 -19.24 -9.76 16.46
CA GLN A 14 -18.78 -10.70 17.50
C GLN A 14 -18.60 -10.02 18.86
N LEU A 15 -18.26 -8.72 18.88
CA LEU A 15 -18.09 -7.92 20.08
C LEU A 15 -19.41 -7.38 20.66
N GLY A 16 -20.56 -7.71 20.04
CA GLY A 16 -21.87 -7.22 20.46
C GLY A 16 -22.07 -5.71 20.27
N ALA A 17 -21.22 -5.08 19.45
CA ALA A 17 -21.28 -3.64 19.20
C ALA A 17 -22.24 -3.35 18.04
N ASP A 18 -23.22 -2.47 18.26
CA ASP A 18 -24.09 -2.00 17.19
C ASP A 18 -23.26 -1.38 16.08
N LEU A 19 -23.37 -1.91 14.86
CA LEU A 19 -22.64 -1.44 13.68
C LEU A 19 -22.82 0.08 13.46
N GLY A 20 -24.01 0.61 13.79
CA GLY A 20 -24.29 2.05 13.77
C GLY A 20 -23.45 2.85 14.76
N ARG A 21 -23.19 2.34 15.98
CA ARG A 21 -22.36 3.02 16.99
C ARG A 21 -20.88 3.01 16.59
N VAL A 22 -20.39 1.92 16.02
CA VAL A 22 -19.02 1.82 15.50
C VAL A 22 -18.80 2.84 14.38
N LEU A 23 -19.77 2.97 13.46
CA LEU A 23 -19.68 3.95 12.37
C LEU A 23 -19.78 5.39 12.87
N MET A 24 -20.69 5.65 13.82
CA MET A 24 -20.88 6.97 14.45
C MET A 24 -19.62 7.44 15.20
N LEU A 25 -18.85 6.52 15.80
CA LEU A 25 -17.56 6.83 16.44
C LEU A 25 -16.41 6.88 15.43
N GLY A 26 -16.46 6.10 14.35
CA GLY A 26 -15.42 6.05 13.32
C GLY A 26 -15.35 7.32 12.46
N ILE A 27 -16.50 7.87 12.04
CA ILE A 27 -16.56 9.09 11.21
C ILE A 27 -15.78 10.28 11.80
N PRO A 28 -15.98 10.68 13.08
CA PRO A 28 -15.23 11.81 13.62
C PRO A 28 -13.73 11.53 13.72
N ILE A 29 -13.33 10.30 14.03
CA ILE A 29 -11.91 9.90 14.08
C ILE A 29 -11.28 10.00 12.68
N VAL A 30 -11.95 9.49 11.64
CA VAL A 30 -11.48 9.57 10.26
C VAL A 30 -11.43 11.02 9.78
N ALA A 31 -12.43 11.84 10.10
CA ALA A 31 -12.44 13.25 9.74
C ALA A 31 -11.23 14.01 10.32
N VAL A 32 -10.88 13.75 11.58
CA VAL A 32 -9.69 14.32 12.22
C VAL A 32 -8.41 13.85 11.53
N LEU A 33 -8.30 12.55 11.22
CA LEU A 33 -7.16 12.01 10.48
C LEU A 33 -7.01 12.66 9.09
N CYS A 34 -8.10 12.79 8.34
CA CYS A 34 -8.10 13.44 7.03
C CYS A 34 -7.68 14.90 7.12
N MET A 35 -8.13 15.63 8.16
CA MET A 35 -7.76 17.03 8.35
C MET A 35 -6.26 17.18 8.63
N ILE A 36 -5.68 16.32 9.48
CA ILE A 36 -4.24 16.29 9.74
C ILE A 36 -3.47 15.90 8.47
N GLY A 37 -3.93 14.87 7.77
CA GLY A 37 -3.32 14.38 6.53
C GLY A 37 -3.31 15.47 5.44
N TYR A 38 -4.41 16.21 5.28
CA TYR A 38 -4.50 17.33 4.35
C TYR A 38 -3.52 18.45 4.70
N PHE A 39 -3.41 18.80 5.99
CA PHE A 39 -2.47 19.83 6.44
C PHE A 39 -1.00 19.42 6.20
N VAL A 40 -0.67 18.16 6.49
CA VAL A 40 0.67 17.60 6.24
C VAL A 40 0.96 17.51 4.75
N ALA A 41 0.01 17.05 3.94
CA ALA A 41 0.14 17.02 2.48
C ALA A 41 0.37 18.43 1.92
N GLY A 42 -0.44 19.42 2.33
CA GLY A 42 -0.25 20.82 1.91
C GLY A 42 1.05 21.45 2.41
N ARG A 43 1.63 20.94 3.51
CA ARG A 43 2.97 21.35 3.98
C ARG A 43 4.08 20.71 3.13
N MET A 44 3.91 19.47 2.67
CA MET A 44 4.90 18.74 1.86
C MET A 44 4.87 19.11 0.37
N THR A 45 3.68 19.32 -0.20
CA THR A 45 3.47 19.63 -1.62
C THR A 45 3.86 21.08 -1.97
N ARG A 46 4.33 21.88 -1.01
CA ARG A 46 4.72 23.28 -1.24
C ARG A 46 6.08 23.44 -1.94
N LYS A 47 6.82 22.35 -2.20
CA LYS A 47 8.06 22.42 -2.97
C LYS A 47 7.77 22.20 -4.45
N THR A 48 7.70 23.31 -5.19
CA THR A 48 7.77 23.35 -6.64
C THR A 48 9.07 22.68 -7.08
N TYR A 49 8.96 21.51 -7.70
CA TYR A 49 10.11 20.83 -8.29
C TYR A 49 10.35 21.44 -9.67
N PRO A 50 11.48 22.13 -9.92
CA PRO A 50 11.79 22.65 -11.25
C PRO A 50 11.99 21.46 -12.19
N MET A 51 10.99 21.22 -13.04
CA MET A 51 11.04 20.19 -14.07
C MET A 51 11.82 20.76 -15.26
N THR A 52 13.04 20.27 -15.49
CA THR A 52 13.82 20.56 -16.70
C THR A 52 13.02 20.13 -17.93
N ASP A 53 13.05 20.93 -19.00
CA ASP A 53 12.22 20.76 -20.21
C ASP A 53 12.31 19.36 -20.84
N ASP A 54 13.45 18.68 -20.68
CA ASP A 54 13.69 17.33 -21.18
C ASP A 54 12.78 16.26 -20.53
N ILE A 55 12.35 16.44 -19.27
CA ILE A 55 11.48 15.46 -18.56
C ILE A 55 10.00 15.75 -18.84
N ARG A 56 9.65 16.98 -19.25
CA ARG A 56 8.27 17.41 -19.55
C ARG A 56 7.72 16.77 -20.83
N ALA A 57 8.57 16.67 -21.86
CA ALA A 57 8.19 16.11 -23.16
C ALA A 57 7.92 14.59 -23.09
N GLU A 58 8.61 13.87 -22.20
CA GLU A 58 8.48 12.41 -22.04
C GLU A 58 7.22 12.02 -21.22
N VAL A 59 6.87 12.79 -20.18
CA VAL A 59 5.79 12.43 -19.24
C VAL A 59 4.40 12.89 -19.70
N TYR A 60 4.28 14.06 -20.34
CA TYR A 60 2.99 14.61 -20.77
C TYR A 60 2.66 14.34 -22.24
N GLY A 61 3.63 13.85 -23.01
CA GLY A 61 3.51 13.68 -24.45
C GLY A 61 3.39 15.00 -25.23
N PRO A 62 3.43 14.95 -26.57
CA PRO A 62 3.67 16.11 -27.46
C PRO A 62 2.60 17.22 -27.48
N HIS A 63 1.59 17.17 -26.61
CA HIS A 63 0.35 17.95 -26.74
C HIS A 63 0.08 18.94 -25.61
N VAL A 64 0.99 19.08 -24.64
CA VAL A 64 0.86 20.08 -23.57
C VAL A 64 1.83 21.22 -23.82
N THR A 65 1.32 22.36 -24.27
CA THR A 65 2.13 23.54 -24.60
C THR A 65 2.33 24.44 -23.38
N ASN A 66 3.33 25.34 -23.44
CA ASN A 66 3.57 26.31 -22.37
C ASN A 66 2.36 27.22 -22.10
N GLU A 67 1.54 27.48 -23.12
CA GLU A 67 0.33 28.30 -23.02
C GLU A 67 -0.74 27.62 -22.15
N ASP A 68 -0.87 26.29 -22.24
CA ASP A 68 -1.81 25.51 -21.43
C ASP A 68 -1.41 25.49 -19.94
N LEU A 69 -0.11 25.39 -19.68
CA LEU A 69 0.44 25.42 -18.32
C LEU A 69 0.27 26.79 -17.65
N GLU A 70 0.46 27.87 -18.40
CA GLU A 70 0.21 29.22 -17.92
C GLU A 70 -1.27 29.52 -17.72
N ALA A 71 -2.16 28.99 -18.58
CA ALA A 71 -3.60 29.10 -18.41
C ALA A 71 -4.05 28.43 -17.10
N TRP A 72 -3.54 27.24 -16.80
CA TRP A 72 -3.81 26.55 -15.52
C TRP A 72 -3.25 27.30 -14.32
N ALA A 73 -2.07 27.92 -14.45
CA ALA A 73 -1.51 28.76 -13.39
C ALA A 73 -2.36 30.01 -13.12
N ARG A 74 -3.06 30.52 -14.14
CA ARG A 74 -4.04 31.61 -14.05
C ARG A 74 -5.46 31.13 -13.72
N ASN A 75 -5.63 29.84 -13.37
CA ASN A 75 -6.90 29.23 -13.00
C ASN A 75 -7.94 29.19 -14.15
N ASP A 76 -7.48 29.26 -15.40
CA ASP A 76 -8.30 29.15 -16.60
C ASP A 76 -8.17 27.73 -17.16
N TYR A 77 -9.26 26.96 -17.06
CA TYR A 77 -9.35 25.55 -17.46
C TYR A 77 -10.28 25.33 -18.66
N SER A 78 -10.64 26.41 -19.37
CA SER A 78 -11.62 26.39 -20.47
C SER A 78 -11.25 25.46 -21.64
N GLY A 79 -9.97 25.13 -21.81
CA GLY A 79 -9.47 24.20 -22.84
C GLY A 79 -9.30 22.73 -22.39
N VAL A 80 -9.56 22.41 -21.12
CA VAL A 80 -9.33 21.05 -20.60
C VAL A 80 -10.52 20.15 -20.97
N ARG A 81 -10.37 19.35 -22.04
CA ARG A 81 -11.25 18.20 -22.26
C ARG A 81 -10.91 17.14 -21.22
N GLU A 82 -11.88 16.91 -20.36
CA GLU A 82 -11.90 15.95 -19.25
C GLU A 82 -11.35 14.57 -19.68
N ALA A 83 -10.14 14.26 -19.25
CA ALA A 83 -9.67 12.89 -19.10
C ALA A 83 -9.57 12.61 -17.60
N THR A 84 -10.74 12.33 -17.03
CA THR A 84 -10.95 11.68 -15.76
C THR A 84 -10.03 10.47 -15.61
N GLU A 85 -9.06 10.52 -14.70
CA GLU A 85 -8.79 9.47 -13.72
C GLU A 85 -7.69 9.89 -12.74
N THR A 86 -8.10 10.58 -11.69
CA THR A 86 -7.34 10.69 -10.45
C THR A 86 -7.45 9.37 -9.70
N LYS A 87 -6.44 8.48 -9.78
CA LYS A 87 -6.32 7.40 -8.80
C LYS A 87 -4.85 7.00 -8.55
N THR A 88 -4.47 7.13 -7.29
CA THR A 88 -3.39 6.40 -6.58
C THR A 88 -1.94 6.70 -6.99
N LEU A 89 -1.45 7.87 -6.60
CA LEU A 89 -0.04 8.08 -6.27
C LEU A 89 0.30 7.22 -5.03
N GLY A 90 1.10 6.16 -5.18
CA GLY A 90 1.49 5.33 -4.04
C GLY A 90 2.68 4.46 -4.33
N ALA A 91 3.87 4.87 -3.86
CA ALA A 91 5.11 4.10 -3.66
C ALA A 91 5.73 3.31 -4.85
N GLU A 92 4.95 2.90 -5.84
CA GLU A 92 5.37 2.08 -6.99
C GLU A 92 6.11 2.91 -8.06
N GLU A 93 5.76 4.19 -8.25
CA GLU A 93 6.42 5.05 -9.24
C GLU A 93 7.91 5.29 -8.92
N THR A 94 8.28 5.39 -7.64
CA THR A 94 9.69 5.56 -7.26
C THR A 94 10.49 4.29 -7.54
N ALA A 95 9.94 3.10 -7.22
CA ALA A 95 10.63 1.83 -7.51
C ALA A 95 10.71 1.54 -9.02
N SER A 96 9.68 1.87 -9.79
CA SER A 96 9.60 1.67 -11.24
C SER A 96 10.56 2.59 -12.01
N SER A 97 10.67 3.86 -11.61
CA SER A 97 11.62 4.80 -12.23
C SER A 97 13.09 4.41 -11.97
N LEU A 98 13.41 3.82 -10.81
CA LEU A 98 14.72 3.22 -10.56
C LEU A 98 14.93 1.94 -11.38
N ALA A 99 13.92 1.07 -11.50
CA ALA A 99 14.00 -0.17 -12.28
C ALA A 99 14.29 0.10 -13.78
N SER A 100 13.82 1.21 -14.34
CA SER A 100 14.08 1.61 -15.73
C SER A 100 15.55 1.98 -16.03
N LYS A 101 16.34 2.28 -15.00
CA LYS A 101 17.79 2.56 -15.11
C LYS A 101 18.67 1.33 -14.85
N LEU A 102 18.09 0.20 -14.46
CA LEU A 102 18.85 -1.04 -14.25
C LEU A 102 18.86 -1.87 -15.55
N PRO A 103 19.96 -2.60 -15.82
CA PRO A 103 20.01 -3.56 -16.94
C PRO A 103 18.85 -4.56 -16.82
N PRO A 104 18.36 -5.14 -17.93
CA PRO A 104 17.22 -6.04 -17.93
C PRO A 104 17.48 -7.21 -16.98
N ALA A 105 16.91 -7.12 -15.78
CA ALA A 105 16.97 -8.20 -14.81
C ALA A 105 16.13 -9.35 -15.38
N PRO A 106 16.67 -10.58 -15.46
CA PRO A 106 15.87 -11.74 -15.81
C PRO A 106 14.65 -11.78 -14.88
N ALA A 107 13.46 -11.96 -15.44
CA ALA A 107 12.26 -12.07 -14.62
C ALA A 107 12.47 -13.18 -13.58
N PRO A 108 12.17 -12.93 -12.29
CA PRO A 108 12.32 -13.95 -11.26
C PRO A 108 11.55 -15.20 -11.67
N GLY A 109 12.17 -16.37 -11.53
CA GLY A 109 11.57 -17.62 -11.96
C GLY A 109 10.22 -17.87 -11.27
N PHE A 110 9.27 -18.47 -11.99
CA PHE A 110 7.96 -18.85 -11.45
C PHE A 110 8.04 -19.60 -10.11
N GLY A 111 9.03 -20.48 -9.97
CA GLY A 111 9.27 -21.22 -8.73
C GLY A 111 9.72 -20.36 -7.56
N LEU A 112 10.49 -19.29 -7.81
CA LEU A 112 10.92 -18.35 -6.78
C LEU A 112 9.72 -17.54 -6.27
N ILE A 113 8.84 -17.11 -7.18
CA ILE A 113 7.60 -16.40 -6.82
C ILE A 113 6.69 -17.29 -5.97
N ILE A 114 6.50 -18.55 -6.37
CA ILE A 114 5.74 -19.52 -5.58
C ILE A 114 6.37 -19.72 -4.20
N ALA A 115 7.70 -19.82 -4.12
CA ALA A 115 8.41 -19.98 -2.85
C ALA A 115 8.22 -18.77 -1.92
N LEU A 116 8.38 -17.54 -2.43
CA LEU A 116 8.17 -16.28 -1.69
C LEU A 116 6.77 -16.16 -1.10
N ILE A 117 5.77 -16.74 -1.76
CA ILE A 117 4.39 -16.70 -1.27
C ILE A 117 4.15 -17.85 -0.29
N LEU A 118 4.53 -19.07 -0.66
CA LEU A 118 4.21 -20.26 0.14
C LEU A 118 5.02 -20.35 1.43
N LEU A 119 6.31 -19.98 1.42
CA LEU A 119 7.20 -20.14 2.56
C LEU A 119 6.71 -19.39 3.82
N PRO A 120 6.39 -18.08 3.78
CA PRO A 120 5.87 -17.38 4.96
C PRO A 120 4.50 -17.89 5.38
N ILE A 121 3.62 -18.27 4.43
CA ILE A 121 2.30 -18.83 4.74
C ILE A 121 2.45 -20.15 5.50
N VAL A 122 3.32 -21.06 5.02
CA VAL A 122 3.56 -22.36 5.66
C VAL A 122 4.17 -22.18 7.05
N LEU A 123 5.11 -21.26 7.24
CA LEU A 123 5.68 -20.95 8.55
C LEU A 123 4.62 -20.46 9.54
N ILE A 124 3.75 -19.53 9.13
CA ILE A 124 2.65 -19.03 9.97
C ILE A 124 1.68 -20.14 10.33
N LEU A 125 1.30 -20.96 9.34
CA LEU A 125 0.35 -22.06 9.53
C LEU A 125 0.92 -23.15 10.45
N MET A 126 2.23 -23.41 10.36
CA MET A 126 2.91 -24.32 11.27
C MET A 126 2.94 -23.78 12.71
N GLY A 127 3.15 -22.47 12.90
CA GLY A 127 3.08 -21.84 14.23
C GLY A 127 1.68 -21.90 14.83
N THR A 128 0.63 -21.64 14.04
CA THR A 128 -0.75 -21.75 14.51
C THR A 128 -1.12 -23.19 14.86
N LEU A 129 -0.70 -24.18 14.06
CA LEU A 129 -0.88 -25.60 14.37
C LEU A 129 -0.13 -26.02 15.64
N ALA A 130 1.09 -25.53 15.85
CA ALA A 130 1.86 -25.83 17.05
C ALA A 130 1.17 -25.31 18.32
N THR A 131 0.52 -24.14 18.27
CA THR A 131 -0.25 -23.63 19.42
C THR A 131 -1.54 -24.40 19.69
N THR A 132 -2.11 -25.02 18.65
CA THR A 132 -3.39 -25.73 18.71
C THR A 132 -3.22 -27.20 19.12
N LEU A 133 -2.15 -27.87 18.68
CA LEU A 133 -1.95 -29.31 18.87
C LEU A 133 -0.98 -29.69 20.00
N LEU A 134 -0.01 -28.83 20.36
CA LEU A 134 1.01 -29.18 21.36
C LEU A 134 0.70 -28.63 22.75
N PRO A 135 0.99 -29.37 23.85
CA PRO A 135 0.91 -28.86 25.22
C PRO A 135 1.89 -27.69 25.47
N ALA A 136 1.47 -26.75 26.33
CA ALA A 136 2.18 -25.49 26.64
C ALA A 136 3.57 -25.68 27.27
N THR A 137 3.94 -26.89 27.70
CA THR A 137 5.18 -27.21 28.40
C THR A 137 6.33 -27.63 27.49
N SER A 138 6.09 -27.81 26.18
CA SER A 138 7.11 -28.29 25.24
C SER A 138 7.94 -27.14 24.65
N THR A 139 9.26 -27.24 24.73
CA THR A 139 10.21 -26.29 24.09
C THR A 139 10.01 -26.23 22.57
N LEU A 140 9.61 -27.34 21.97
CA LEU A 140 9.30 -27.45 20.54
C LEU A 140 8.15 -26.52 20.12
N ARG A 141 7.10 -26.39 20.95
CA ARG A 141 6.01 -25.43 20.72
C ARG A 141 6.52 -23.99 20.74
N ALA A 142 7.38 -23.63 21.69
CA ALA A 142 7.92 -22.26 21.77
C ALA A 142 8.69 -21.88 20.50
N VAL A 143 9.56 -22.77 20.01
CA VAL A 143 10.33 -22.55 18.77
C VAL A 143 9.40 -22.41 17.56
N LEU A 144 8.43 -23.30 17.39
CA LEU A 144 7.47 -23.26 16.29
C LEU A 144 6.56 -22.02 16.34
N THR A 145 6.22 -21.53 17.54
CA THR A 145 5.39 -20.34 17.70
C THR A 145 6.16 -19.07 17.34
N VAL A 146 7.45 -19.00 17.68
CA VAL A 146 8.32 -17.88 17.27
C VAL A 146 8.54 -17.89 15.76
N LEU A 147 8.82 -19.05 15.17
CA LEU A 147 9.02 -19.18 13.72
C LEU A 147 7.75 -18.87 12.92
N GLY A 148 6.57 -19.20 13.44
CA GLY A 148 5.29 -18.88 12.81
C GLY A 148 4.72 -17.52 13.17
N ALA A 149 5.42 -16.69 13.93
CA ALA A 149 5.01 -15.30 14.15
C ALA A 149 5.09 -14.55 12.81
N PRO A 150 4.04 -13.81 12.37
CA PRO A 150 4.00 -13.21 11.03
C PRO A 150 5.22 -12.34 10.71
N LEU A 151 5.70 -11.55 11.69
CA LEU A 151 6.87 -10.70 11.53
C LEU A 151 8.16 -11.50 11.35
N VAL A 152 8.32 -12.62 12.07
CA VAL A 152 9.50 -13.49 11.98
C VAL A 152 9.48 -14.28 10.68
N ALA A 153 8.32 -14.81 10.29
CA ALA A 153 8.15 -15.52 9.03
C ALA A 153 8.50 -14.64 7.82
N LEU A 154 8.04 -13.39 7.80
CA LEU A 154 8.41 -12.43 6.75
C LEU A 154 9.90 -12.06 6.80
N LEU A 155 10.50 -11.91 7.99
CA LEU A 155 11.95 -11.67 8.09
C LEU A 155 12.76 -12.83 7.50
N ILE A 156 12.40 -14.08 7.79
CA ILE A 156 13.07 -15.26 7.26
C ILE A 156 12.92 -15.33 5.73
N ASP A 157 11.72 -15.07 5.21
CA ASP A 157 11.45 -15.03 3.78
C ASP A 157 12.30 -13.96 3.06
N THR A 158 12.33 -12.74 3.61
CA THR A 158 13.18 -11.66 3.06
C THR A 158 14.68 -11.98 3.14
N LEU A 159 15.15 -12.62 4.22
CA LEU A 159 16.55 -13.01 4.38
C LEU A 159 16.96 -14.12 3.40
N LEU A 160 16.02 -15.01 3.04
CA LEU A 160 16.25 -16.06 2.06
C LEU A 160 16.28 -15.50 0.62
N CYS A 161 15.53 -14.42 0.38
CA CYS A 161 15.43 -13.76 -0.92
C CYS A 161 16.53 -12.70 -1.16
N ALA A 162 17.15 -12.17 -0.11
CA ALA A 162 18.23 -11.19 -0.17
C ALA A 162 19.56 -11.80 -0.66
#